data_AF-A0A8M1MKS0-F1
#
_entry.id   AF-A0A8M1MKS0-F1
#
_cell.length_a   1.000
_cell.length_b   1.000
_cell.length_c   1.000
_cell.angle_alpha   90.00
_cell.angle_beta   90.00
_cell.angle_gamma   90.00
#
_symmetry.space_group_name_H-M   'P 1'
#
loop_
_entity.id
_entity.type
_entity.pdbx_description
1 polymer ?
#
loop_
_entity_poly.entity_id
_entity_poly.type
_entity_poly.pdbx_seq_one_letter_code
_entity_poly.pdbx_strand_id
1 'polypeptide(L)'
;MRGLLCSPLPMLLFLLQPWETQLQFAGPRCRSGPLDLVFVIDSSRSVRPFEFETMRQFLVGLLRGLDVGPDATRVGVIQYSSQVQSVFPLGAFSRREDMERAIRALVPLAQGTMTGLAIQYAMNVAFSVAEGARPPQARVPRIAVIVTDGRPQDRVAEVAAQARARGIEIYAVGVQRADVGSLRAMASPPLDEHVFLVESFDLIQEFGLQFQGRLCGKDLCTEGGHGCQHQCVSAPGTFHCACNPGYQLAADNKSCLAIDLCTQGTHGCEHHCISSPGSYFCRCRAGFVLQQDQRSCRAIDHCSFGNHSCQHECVSTFAGPRCHCREGHDLLPDGKSCEARDLCNGVDHGCEFQCVSEGLSYRCLCPEGQQLQADGKSCNRCREGHVDLVLLVDGSKSVRPQNFELVKRFVNQIVDFLDVSPEGTRVGLVQFSSRVRTEFPLGRYGTAAEVKQAVLAVEYMERGTMTGLALRHMVEHSFSEAQGARPRALNVPRVGLVFTDGRSQDDISVWAARAKEEGIVMYAVGVGKAVEEELRQIASEPAELHVSYSPDFGTMTHLLENLRGSICPDKETQA
;
A
#
# COMPACT_ATOMS: atom_id res chain seq x y z
N MET A 1 -36.19 -52.37 -76.33
CA MET A 1 -36.65 -52.64 -77.72
C MET A 1 -37.05 -51.31 -78.34
N ARG A 2 -36.46 -51.00 -79.52
CA ARG A 2 -36.90 -50.10 -80.63
C ARG A 2 -37.36 -48.67 -80.25
N GLY A 3 -36.94 -47.60 -80.92
CA GLY A 3 -36.28 -47.43 -82.21
C GLY A 3 -36.21 -45.93 -82.53
N LEU A 4 -35.28 -45.60 -83.41
CA LEU A 4 -34.81 -44.29 -83.83
C LEU A 4 -35.67 -43.61 -84.92
N LEU A 5 -35.47 -42.28 -85.05
CA LEU A 5 -35.49 -41.42 -86.26
C LEU A 5 -36.84 -41.00 -86.89
N CYS A 6 -37.09 -39.68 -87.05
CA CYS A 6 -36.76 -38.96 -88.30
C CYS A 6 -37.03 -37.43 -88.20
N SER A 7 -36.10 -36.64 -88.74
CA SER A 7 -36.11 -35.17 -88.96
C SER A 7 -36.89 -34.80 -90.25
N PRO A 8 -37.21 -33.51 -90.56
CA PRO A 8 -36.21 -32.63 -91.20
C PRO A 8 -36.19 -31.14 -90.75
N LEU A 9 -35.02 -30.57 -91.00
CA LEU A 9 -34.50 -29.18 -90.92
C LEU A 9 -35.04 -28.26 -92.07
N PRO A 10 -34.61 -26.99 -92.23
CA PRO A 10 -35.25 -25.76 -91.72
C PRO A 10 -35.62 -24.75 -92.85
N MET A 11 -36.24 -23.62 -92.51
CA MET A 11 -36.31 -22.44 -93.41
C MET A 11 -35.76 -21.22 -92.67
N LEU A 12 -34.63 -20.71 -93.17
CA LEU A 12 -34.00 -19.48 -92.72
C LEU A 12 -34.96 -18.29 -92.86
N LEU A 13 -35.19 -17.57 -91.76
CA LEU A 13 -35.64 -16.18 -91.77
C LEU A 13 -34.60 -15.34 -91.02
N PHE A 14 -33.87 -14.55 -91.81
CA PHE A 14 -32.84 -13.62 -91.39
C PHE A 14 -33.43 -12.49 -90.53
N LEU A 15 -32.91 -12.38 -89.31
CA LEU A 15 -32.53 -11.16 -88.58
C LEU A 15 -33.43 -9.90 -88.69
N LEU A 16 -34.19 -9.67 -87.62
CA LEU A 16 -34.28 -8.36 -86.97
C LEU A 16 -33.96 -8.57 -85.48
N GLN A 17 -32.67 -8.69 -85.17
CA GLN A 17 -32.21 -8.50 -83.80
C GLN A 17 -32.14 -7.00 -83.55
N PRO A 18 -32.78 -6.46 -82.50
CA PRO A 18 -32.40 -5.15 -82.00
C PRO A 18 -30.94 -5.24 -81.56
N TRP A 19 -30.15 -4.35 -82.13
CA TRP A 19 -28.78 -4.01 -81.80
C TRP A 19 -28.69 -3.56 -80.33
N GLU A 20 -28.77 -4.51 -79.40
CA GLU A 20 -28.21 -4.34 -78.07
C GLU A 20 -26.69 -4.43 -78.24
N THR A 21 -26.05 -3.30 -78.54
CA THR A 21 -24.63 -3.11 -78.29
C THR A 21 -24.41 -3.27 -76.79
N GLN A 22 -24.15 -4.50 -76.39
CA GLN A 22 -23.88 -4.88 -75.02
C GLN A 22 -22.57 -4.22 -74.61
N LEU A 23 -22.67 -3.13 -73.85
CA LEU A 23 -21.54 -2.47 -73.20
C LEU A 23 -20.87 -3.45 -72.23
N GLN A 24 -19.85 -4.15 -72.71
CA GLN A 24 -19.03 -5.06 -71.91
C GLN A 24 -17.87 -4.29 -71.28
N PHE A 25 -18.11 -3.71 -70.10
CA PHE A 25 -17.05 -3.36 -69.15
C PHE A 25 -16.51 -4.65 -68.52
N ALA A 26 -15.67 -5.39 -69.24
CA ALA A 26 -14.97 -6.58 -68.73
C ALA A 26 -13.49 -6.27 -68.49
N GLY A 27 -13.21 -5.24 -67.68
CA GLY A 27 -11.91 -5.09 -67.03
C GLY A 27 -11.80 -6.05 -65.84
N PRO A 28 -10.58 -6.42 -65.38
CA PRO A 28 -10.42 -7.26 -64.20
C PRO A 28 -11.14 -6.62 -63.00
N ARG A 29 -11.89 -7.43 -62.23
CA ARG A 29 -12.54 -6.97 -61.00
C ARG A 29 -11.47 -6.53 -60.02
N CYS A 30 -11.37 -5.23 -59.80
CA CYS A 30 -10.41 -4.68 -58.88
C CYS A 30 -11.00 -4.70 -57.47
N ARG A 31 -10.22 -5.16 -56.51
CA ARG A 31 -10.54 -4.91 -55.10
C ARG A 31 -10.16 -3.47 -54.78
N SER A 32 -11.03 -2.54 -55.14
CA SER A 32 -11.00 -1.23 -54.51
C SER A 32 -11.31 -1.44 -53.04
N GLY A 33 -10.46 -0.98 -52.14
CA GLY A 33 -10.76 -1.04 -50.72
C GLY A 33 -12.04 -0.26 -50.36
N PRO A 34 -12.34 -0.13 -49.07
CA PRO A 34 -13.58 0.48 -48.60
C PRO A 34 -13.75 1.92 -49.15
N LEU A 35 -14.82 2.20 -49.95
CA LEU A 35 -15.07 3.52 -50.60
C LEU A 35 -16.54 3.97 -50.50
N ASP A 36 -16.82 5.22 -50.11
CA ASP A 36 -18.17 5.82 -50.20
C ASP A 36 -18.26 6.68 -51.47
N LEU A 37 -19.07 6.24 -52.44
CA LEU A 37 -19.20 6.86 -53.77
C LEU A 37 -20.62 7.40 -53.98
N VAL A 38 -20.75 8.70 -54.26
CA VAL A 38 -22.05 9.31 -54.59
C VAL A 38 -22.03 9.85 -56.00
N PHE A 39 -22.95 9.37 -56.84
CA PHE A 39 -23.20 9.94 -58.16
C PHE A 39 -24.20 11.09 -58.06
N VAL A 40 -23.81 12.25 -58.58
CA VAL A 40 -24.62 13.47 -58.61
C VAL A 40 -24.99 13.76 -60.07
N ILE A 41 -26.21 13.42 -60.44
CA ILE A 41 -26.64 13.36 -61.83
C ILE A 41 -27.53 14.55 -62.18
N ASP A 42 -27.13 15.28 -63.21
CA ASP A 42 -27.95 16.34 -63.79
C ASP A 42 -29.17 15.75 -64.51
N SER A 43 -30.35 16.18 -64.09
CA SER A 43 -31.63 15.80 -64.68
C SER A 43 -32.43 17.05 -65.10
N SER A 44 -31.71 18.16 -65.36
CA SER A 44 -32.29 19.43 -65.79
C SER A 44 -32.83 19.38 -67.22
N ARG A 45 -33.49 20.46 -67.64
CA ARG A 45 -34.10 20.57 -68.97
C ARG A 45 -33.08 20.57 -70.11
N SER A 46 -31.83 20.96 -69.87
CA SER A 46 -30.80 20.94 -70.91
C SER A 46 -30.50 19.52 -71.39
N VAL A 47 -30.59 18.56 -70.47
CA VAL A 47 -30.39 17.14 -70.75
C VAL A 47 -31.59 16.58 -71.51
N ARG A 48 -31.37 16.17 -72.76
CA ARG A 48 -32.43 15.56 -73.59
C ARG A 48 -32.75 14.14 -73.12
N PRO A 49 -33.96 13.61 -73.40
CA PRO A 49 -34.34 12.26 -72.95
C PRO A 49 -33.38 11.14 -73.36
N PHE A 50 -32.84 11.19 -74.58
CA PHE A 50 -31.85 10.20 -75.05
C PHE A 50 -30.52 10.32 -74.30
N GLU A 51 -30.06 11.55 -74.03
CA GLU A 51 -28.83 11.81 -73.27
C GLU A 51 -28.96 11.33 -71.82
N PHE A 52 -30.13 11.51 -71.22
CA PHE A 52 -30.45 10.97 -69.90
C PHE A 52 -30.45 9.44 -69.88
N GLU A 53 -30.94 8.79 -70.93
CA GLU A 53 -30.86 7.32 -71.05
C GLU A 53 -29.40 6.84 -71.19
N THR A 54 -28.58 7.53 -71.99
CA THR A 54 -27.14 7.22 -72.08
C THR A 54 -26.44 7.39 -70.73
N MET A 55 -26.79 8.40 -69.94
CA MET A 55 -26.28 8.54 -68.57
C MET A 55 -26.67 7.37 -67.67
N ARG A 56 -27.92 6.91 -67.70
CA ARG A 56 -28.34 5.72 -66.92
C ARG A 56 -27.53 4.49 -67.30
N GLN A 57 -27.34 4.27 -68.60
CA GLN A 57 -26.56 3.14 -69.11
C GLN A 57 -25.10 3.22 -68.70
N PHE A 58 -24.51 4.43 -68.74
CA PHE A 58 -23.17 4.69 -68.25
C PHE A 58 -23.02 4.36 -66.76
N LEU A 59 -23.93 4.83 -65.90
CA LEU A 59 -23.88 4.55 -64.46
C LEU A 59 -23.99 3.07 -64.17
N VAL A 60 -24.87 2.36 -64.88
CA VAL A 60 -24.98 0.90 -64.79
C VAL A 60 -23.68 0.22 -65.25
N GLY A 61 -23.07 0.70 -66.33
CA GLY A 61 -21.78 0.20 -66.83
C GLY A 61 -20.65 0.39 -65.82
N LEU A 62 -20.57 1.56 -65.20
CA LEU A 62 -19.57 1.88 -64.18
C LEU A 62 -19.77 0.99 -62.94
N LEU A 63 -21.00 0.85 -62.46
CA LEU A 63 -21.36 -0.05 -61.34
C LEU A 63 -20.92 -1.49 -61.55
N ARG A 64 -20.94 -1.99 -62.79
CA ARG A 64 -20.52 -3.37 -63.10
C ARG A 64 -19.03 -3.61 -62.88
N GLY A 65 -18.21 -2.58 -63.02
CA GLY A 65 -16.77 -2.64 -62.76
C GLY A 65 -16.37 -2.35 -61.31
N LEU A 66 -17.32 -1.97 -60.43
CA LEU A 66 -17.05 -1.71 -59.02
C LEU A 66 -17.30 -2.96 -58.16
N ASP A 67 -16.46 -3.13 -57.13
CA ASP A 67 -16.70 -4.08 -56.05
C ASP A 67 -17.66 -3.46 -55.02
N VAL A 68 -18.96 -3.70 -55.21
CA VAL A 68 -20.04 -3.14 -54.38
C VAL A 68 -20.34 -4.08 -53.21
N GLY A 69 -20.36 -3.53 -52.01
CA GLY A 69 -20.71 -4.27 -50.80
C GLY A 69 -20.63 -3.42 -49.54
N PRO A 70 -21.16 -3.92 -48.41
CA PRO A 70 -21.18 -3.19 -47.14
C PRO A 70 -19.77 -2.85 -46.61
N ASP A 71 -18.79 -3.71 -46.91
CA ASP A 71 -17.38 -3.60 -46.50
C ASP A 71 -16.45 -3.16 -47.64
N ALA A 72 -16.99 -3.03 -48.86
CA ALA A 72 -16.26 -2.59 -50.06
C ALA A 72 -16.75 -1.19 -50.46
N THR A 73 -17.25 -1.03 -51.69
CA THR A 73 -17.82 0.23 -52.17
C THR A 73 -19.30 0.35 -51.82
N ARG A 74 -19.67 1.42 -51.12
CA ARG A 74 -21.07 1.85 -50.94
C ARG A 74 -21.38 2.90 -51.98
N VAL A 75 -22.52 2.77 -52.65
CA VAL A 75 -22.92 3.68 -53.72
C VAL A 75 -24.24 4.36 -53.38
N GLY A 76 -24.26 5.68 -53.50
CA GLY A 76 -25.46 6.50 -53.45
C GLY A 76 -25.67 7.20 -54.79
N VAL A 77 -26.92 7.49 -55.14
CA VAL A 77 -27.26 8.24 -56.34
C VAL A 77 -28.23 9.35 -55.97
N ILE A 78 -27.88 10.57 -56.36
CA ILE A 78 -28.77 11.73 -56.28
C ILE A 78 -28.96 12.28 -57.69
N GLN A 79 -30.19 12.69 -57.99
CA GLN A 79 -30.49 13.44 -59.20
C GLN A 79 -30.88 14.87 -58.83
N TYR A 80 -30.52 15.84 -59.66
CA TYR A 80 -30.85 17.23 -59.39
C TYR A 80 -31.34 17.98 -60.63
N SER A 81 -32.13 19.02 -60.37
CA SER A 81 -32.49 20.05 -61.34
C SER A 81 -32.62 21.39 -60.60
N SER A 82 -33.84 21.95 -60.45
CA SER A 82 -34.13 23.03 -59.50
C SER A 82 -34.26 22.54 -58.05
N GLN A 83 -34.38 21.23 -57.87
CA GLN A 83 -34.43 20.55 -56.58
C GLN A 83 -33.52 19.31 -56.62
N VAL A 84 -33.12 18.82 -55.46
CA VAL A 84 -32.29 17.62 -55.33
C VAL A 84 -33.17 16.48 -54.80
N GLN A 85 -33.10 15.32 -55.44
CA GLN A 85 -33.79 14.11 -55.02
C GLN A 85 -32.77 13.00 -54.79
N SER A 86 -32.81 12.42 -53.59
CA SER A 86 -32.11 11.16 -53.31
C SER A 86 -32.82 10.03 -54.04
N VAL A 87 -32.13 9.39 -54.99
CA VAL A 87 -32.64 8.22 -55.71
C VAL A 87 -32.53 7.02 -54.79
N PHE A 88 -31.34 6.84 -54.23
CA PHE A 88 -31.10 5.98 -53.09
C PHE A 88 -29.82 6.41 -52.35
N PRO A 89 -29.82 6.31 -51.01
CA PRO A 89 -28.64 6.62 -50.21
C PRO A 89 -27.61 5.47 -50.16
N LEU A 90 -26.42 5.75 -49.62
CA LEU A 90 -25.29 4.82 -49.53
C LEU A 90 -25.64 3.51 -48.81
N GLY A 91 -26.52 3.58 -47.81
CA GLY A 91 -26.97 2.43 -47.02
C GLY A 91 -28.14 1.63 -47.61
N ALA A 92 -28.73 2.06 -48.73
CA ALA A 92 -29.99 1.47 -49.23
C ALA A 92 -29.82 0.07 -49.84
N PHE A 93 -28.71 -0.14 -50.57
CA PHE A 93 -28.48 -1.38 -51.30
C PHE A 93 -27.08 -1.92 -51.02
N SER A 94 -26.99 -3.24 -50.85
CA SER A 94 -25.73 -3.97 -50.73
C SER A 94 -25.41 -4.83 -51.96
N ARG A 95 -26.37 -4.99 -52.87
CA ARG A 95 -26.23 -5.77 -54.11
C ARG A 95 -26.32 -4.87 -55.32
N ARG A 96 -25.39 -5.06 -56.25
CA ARG A 96 -25.33 -4.31 -57.51
C ARG A 96 -26.62 -4.43 -58.32
N GLU A 97 -27.22 -5.61 -58.38
CA GLU A 97 -28.42 -5.86 -59.20
C GLU A 97 -29.62 -5.00 -58.74
N ASP A 98 -29.72 -4.72 -57.43
CA ASP A 98 -30.77 -3.87 -56.88
C ASP A 98 -30.51 -2.39 -57.21
N MET A 99 -29.25 -1.95 -57.19
CA MET A 99 -28.84 -0.62 -57.65
C MET A 99 -29.11 -0.42 -59.15
N GLU A 100 -28.78 -1.41 -60.00
CA GLU A 100 -29.04 -1.34 -61.44
C GLU A 100 -30.54 -1.17 -61.72
N ARG A 101 -31.40 -1.89 -60.99
CA ARG A 101 -32.85 -1.77 -61.12
C ARG A 101 -33.35 -0.38 -60.73
N ALA A 102 -32.83 0.18 -59.64
CA ALA A 102 -33.19 1.52 -59.17
C ALA A 102 -32.77 2.61 -60.17
N ILE A 103 -31.57 2.51 -60.74
CA ILE A 103 -31.07 3.48 -61.74
C ILE A 103 -31.89 3.41 -63.03
N ARG A 104 -32.25 2.21 -63.50
CA ARG A 104 -33.07 2.05 -64.72
C ARG A 104 -34.47 2.63 -64.57
N ALA A 105 -35.01 2.66 -63.35
CA ALA A 105 -36.34 3.19 -63.04
C ALA A 105 -36.39 4.71 -62.87
N LEU A 106 -35.26 5.41 -63.06
CA LEU A 106 -35.18 6.87 -62.91
C LEU A 106 -36.10 7.63 -63.86
N VAL A 107 -36.67 8.73 -63.37
CA VAL A 107 -37.48 9.67 -64.14
C VAL A 107 -36.83 11.05 -64.05
N PRO A 108 -36.51 11.70 -65.19
CA PRO A 108 -35.84 13.01 -65.19
C PRO A 108 -36.77 14.11 -64.69
N LEU A 109 -36.21 15.11 -64.00
CA LEU A 109 -36.96 16.22 -63.40
C LEU A 109 -37.29 17.35 -64.40
N ALA A 110 -36.39 17.60 -65.38
CA ALA A 110 -36.55 18.55 -66.49
C ALA A 110 -36.80 20.03 -66.10
N GLN A 111 -36.22 20.49 -64.99
CA GLN A 111 -36.29 21.89 -64.51
C GLN A 111 -34.95 22.63 -64.70
N GLY A 112 -34.57 23.51 -63.77
CA GLY A 112 -33.30 24.27 -63.81
C GLY A 112 -32.07 23.43 -63.45
N THR A 113 -30.90 24.07 -63.31
CA THR A 113 -29.60 23.41 -63.10
C THR A 113 -28.91 23.99 -61.86
N MET A 114 -29.36 23.57 -60.67
CA MET A 114 -28.84 24.02 -59.36
C MET A 114 -27.75 23.07 -58.85
N THR A 115 -26.59 23.08 -59.50
CA THR A 115 -25.47 22.18 -59.17
C THR A 115 -24.87 22.48 -57.80
N GLY A 116 -24.83 23.74 -57.39
CA GLY A 116 -24.35 24.13 -56.06
C GLY A 116 -25.21 23.55 -54.94
N LEU A 117 -26.54 23.58 -55.11
CA LEU A 117 -27.49 22.92 -54.22
C LEU A 117 -27.25 21.40 -54.15
N ALA A 118 -26.95 20.76 -55.29
CA ALA A 118 -26.64 19.34 -55.35
C ALA A 118 -25.36 18.98 -54.57
N ILE A 119 -24.30 19.79 -54.70
CA ILE A 119 -23.05 19.64 -53.93
C ILE A 119 -23.33 19.82 -52.43
N GLN A 120 -24.14 20.83 -52.06
CA GLN A 120 -24.52 21.07 -50.68
C GLN A 120 -25.28 19.88 -50.08
N TYR A 121 -26.22 19.32 -50.84
CA TYR A 121 -26.97 18.13 -50.45
C TYR A 121 -26.06 16.91 -50.32
N ALA A 122 -25.14 16.70 -51.27
CA ALA A 122 -24.18 15.61 -51.18
C ALA A 122 -23.34 15.72 -49.89
N MET A 123 -22.81 16.92 -49.62
CA MET A 123 -21.97 17.21 -48.46
C MET A 123 -22.69 17.05 -47.10
N ASN A 124 -23.95 17.48 -47.01
CA ASN A 124 -24.67 17.53 -45.73
C ASN A 124 -25.57 16.32 -45.48
N VAL A 125 -26.07 15.69 -46.54
CA VAL A 125 -27.07 14.61 -46.46
C VAL A 125 -26.50 13.31 -47.01
N ALA A 126 -26.12 13.26 -48.29
CA ALA A 126 -25.75 11.98 -48.92
C ALA A 126 -24.51 11.32 -48.28
N PHE A 127 -23.52 12.11 -47.83
CA PHE A 127 -22.35 11.63 -47.08
C PHE A 127 -22.54 11.64 -45.55
N SER A 128 -23.77 11.75 -45.06
CA SER A 128 -24.05 11.63 -43.64
C SER A 128 -24.08 10.17 -43.20
N VAL A 129 -23.76 9.92 -41.93
CA VAL A 129 -23.85 8.58 -41.33
C VAL A 129 -25.29 8.06 -41.34
N ALA A 130 -26.28 8.96 -41.24
CA ALA A 130 -27.70 8.62 -41.31
C ALA A 130 -28.09 8.02 -42.67
N GLU A 131 -27.49 8.50 -43.76
CA GLU A 131 -27.69 7.97 -45.12
C GLU A 131 -26.75 6.79 -45.45
N GLY A 132 -26.00 6.28 -44.45
CA GLY A 132 -25.17 5.08 -44.59
C GLY A 132 -23.71 5.34 -44.97
N ALA A 133 -23.26 6.60 -44.97
CA ALA A 133 -21.82 6.90 -45.07
C ALA A 133 -21.07 6.37 -43.85
N ARG A 134 -19.82 5.96 -44.04
CA ARG A 134 -18.99 5.48 -42.93
C ARG A 134 -18.54 6.65 -42.05
N PRO A 135 -18.44 6.42 -40.73
CA PRO A 135 -18.10 7.47 -39.79
C PRO A 135 -16.71 8.04 -40.09
N PRO A 136 -16.44 9.34 -39.86
CA PRO A 136 -15.16 9.97 -40.19
C PRO A 136 -13.94 9.25 -39.61
N GLN A 137 -14.10 8.59 -38.46
CA GLN A 137 -13.05 7.81 -37.79
C GLN A 137 -12.59 6.59 -38.61
N ALA A 138 -13.47 6.06 -39.48
CA ALA A 138 -13.13 4.94 -40.37
C ALA A 138 -12.23 5.36 -41.54
N ARG A 139 -12.03 6.68 -41.77
CA ARG A 139 -11.12 7.24 -42.79
C ARG A 139 -11.34 6.70 -44.21
N VAL A 140 -12.57 6.29 -44.49
CA VAL A 140 -12.98 5.83 -45.81
C VAL A 140 -13.06 7.04 -46.75
N PRO A 141 -12.43 6.98 -47.94
CA PRO A 141 -12.55 8.02 -48.95
C PRO A 141 -14.00 8.27 -49.34
N ARG A 142 -14.33 9.55 -49.59
CA ARG A 142 -15.65 9.99 -50.03
C ARG A 142 -15.50 10.63 -51.39
N ILE A 143 -16.05 10.01 -52.42
CA ILE A 143 -15.93 10.47 -53.80
C ILE A 143 -17.31 10.87 -54.32
N ALA A 144 -17.44 12.12 -54.78
CA ALA A 144 -18.59 12.62 -55.51
C ALA A 144 -18.27 12.68 -57.00
N VAL A 145 -19.03 11.97 -57.83
CA VAL A 145 -18.94 12.07 -59.29
C VAL A 145 -20.12 12.89 -59.79
N ILE A 146 -19.84 14.12 -60.21
CA ILE A 146 -20.83 15.07 -60.72
C ILE A 146 -20.86 14.96 -62.24
N VAL A 147 -22.01 14.59 -62.81
CA VAL A 147 -22.22 14.53 -64.25
C VAL A 147 -23.20 15.64 -64.65
N THR A 148 -22.79 16.53 -65.55
CA THR A 148 -23.60 17.68 -66.01
C THR A 148 -23.33 18.04 -67.47
N ASP A 149 -24.36 18.54 -68.16
CA ASP A 149 -24.29 19.02 -69.54
C ASP A 149 -24.36 20.55 -69.66
N GLY A 150 -24.57 21.25 -68.53
CA GLY A 150 -25.01 22.63 -68.49
C GLY A 150 -24.18 23.53 -67.59
N ARG A 151 -24.38 24.84 -67.74
CA ARG A 151 -23.81 25.84 -66.82
C ARG A 151 -24.69 25.94 -65.57
N PRO A 152 -24.11 25.85 -64.36
CA PRO A 152 -24.88 26.00 -63.13
C PRO A 152 -25.56 27.37 -63.06
N GLN A 153 -26.77 27.40 -62.51
CA GLN A 153 -27.56 28.62 -62.29
C GLN A 153 -27.29 29.25 -60.91
N ASP A 154 -26.53 28.55 -60.07
CA ASP A 154 -26.13 28.93 -58.72
C ASP A 154 -24.59 28.94 -58.55
N ARG A 155 -24.12 29.36 -57.37
CA ARG A 155 -22.68 29.45 -57.07
C ARG A 155 -22.13 28.08 -56.67
N VAL A 156 -21.20 27.56 -57.46
CA VAL A 156 -20.60 26.23 -57.21
C VAL A 156 -19.23 26.28 -56.52
N ALA A 157 -18.46 27.36 -56.69
CA ALA A 157 -17.08 27.43 -56.23
C ALA A 157 -16.95 27.35 -54.69
N GLU A 158 -17.76 28.14 -53.98
CA GLU A 158 -17.71 28.22 -52.51
C GLU A 158 -18.16 26.90 -51.86
N VAL A 159 -19.27 26.32 -52.34
CA VAL A 159 -19.80 25.07 -51.80
C VAL A 159 -18.90 23.87 -52.14
N ALA A 160 -18.30 23.84 -53.34
CA ALA A 160 -17.31 22.82 -53.67
C ALA A 160 -16.05 22.93 -52.81
N ALA A 161 -15.59 24.15 -52.51
CA ALA A 161 -14.49 24.34 -51.57
C ALA A 161 -14.81 23.82 -50.16
N GLN A 162 -16.04 24.04 -49.68
CA GLN A 162 -16.49 23.48 -48.40
C GLN A 162 -16.56 21.95 -48.42
N ALA A 163 -17.06 21.36 -49.51
CA ALA A 163 -17.10 19.90 -49.66
C ALA A 163 -15.69 19.30 -49.66
N ARG A 164 -14.75 19.90 -50.39
CA ARG A 164 -13.33 19.50 -50.37
C ARG A 164 -12.69 19.65 -49.00
N ALA A 165 -12.98 20.73 -48.28
CA ALA A 165 -12.50 20.93 -46.91
C ALA A 165 -13.01 19.88 -45.92
N ARG A 166 -14.13 19.20 -46.24
CA ARG A 166 -14.66 18.05 -45.47
C ARG A 166 -14.12 16.69 -45.96
N GLY A 167 -13.13 16.69 -46.84
CA GLY A 167 -12.51 15.48 -47.38
C GLY A 167 -13.36 14.75 -48.44
N ILE A 168 -14.26 15.47 -49.11
CA ILE A 168 -15.00 14.93 -50.26
C ILE A 168 -14.21 15.25 -51.53
N GLU A 169 -13.75 14.22 -52.22
CA GLU A 169 -13.09 14.31 -53.52
C GLU A 169 -14.15 14.40 -54.61
N ILE A 170 -14.04 15.41 -55.48
CA ILE A 170 -15.05 15.74 -56.48
C ILE A 170 -14.48 15.51 -57.88
N TYR A 171 -15.09 14.61 -58.63
CA TYR A 171 -14.88 14.39 -60.06
C TYR A 171 -15.98 15.12 -60.82
N ALA A 172 -15.61 16.05 -61.69
CA ALA A 172 -16.53 16.81 -62.52
C ALA A 172 -16.48 16.29 -63.96
N VAL A 173 -17.57 15.66 -64.39
CA VAL A 173 -17.76 15.13 -65.75
C VAL A 173 -18.71 16.06 -66.49
N GLY A 174 -18.13 16.85 -67.40
CA GLY A 174 -18.86 17.73 -68.30
C GLY A 174 -19.10 17.07 -69.65
N VAL A 175 -20.33 17.13 -70.13
CA VAL A 175 -20.71 16.56 -71.43
C VAL A 175 -21.10 17.68 -72.41
N GLN A 176 -20.62 17.59 -73.65
CA GLN A 176 -20.88 18.54 -74.74
C GLN A 176 -20.59 20.01 -74.37
N ARG A 177 -21.63 20.76 -73.95
CA ARG A 177 -21.65 22.22 -73.77
C ARG A 177 -21.31 22.65 -72.35
N ALA A 178 -20.85 21.71 -71.52
CA ALA A 178 -20.51 21.99 -70.14
C ALA A 178 -19.45 23.10 -70.03
N ASP A 179 -19.68 24.02 -69.10
CA ASP A 179 -18.77 25.14 -68.87
C ASP A 179 -17.52 24.69 -68.10
N VAL A 180 -16.38 24.64 -68.79
CA VAL A 180 -15.10 24.17 -68.22
C VAL A 180 -14.69 24.98 -66.98
N GLY A 181 -14.99 26.28 -66.95
CA GLY A 181 -14.71 27.14 -65.80
C GLY A 181 -15.44 26.66 -64.54
N SER A 182 -16.72 26.36 -64.68
CA SER A 182 -17.56 25.82 -63.60
C SER A 182 -17.10 24.42 -63.18
N LEU A 183 -16.78 23.53 -64.13
CA LEU A 183 -16.25 22.19 -63.81
C LEU A 183 -14.96 22.25 -62.99
N ARG A 184 -14.02 23.12 -63.40
CA ARG A 184 -12.75 23.35 -62.67
C ARG A 184 -12.97 23.96 -61.29
N ALA A 185 -13.98 24.80 -61.11
CA ALA A 185 -14.31 25.37 -59.81
C ALA A 185 -14.88 24.32 -58.84
N MET A 186 -15.56 23.30 -59.37
CA MET A 186 -16.15 22.20 -58.59
C MET A 186 -15.15 21.10 -58.25
N ALA A 187 -14.39 20.65 -59.25
CA ALA A 187 -13.49 19.51 -59.13
C ALA A 187 -12.41 19.67 -58.05
N SER A 188 -11.90 18.54 -57.58
CA SER A 188 -10.75 18.51 -56.69
C SER A 188 -9.43 18.66 -57.46
N PRO A 189 -8.39 19.27 -56.87
CA PRO A 189 -7.06 19.24 -57.46
C PRO A 189 -6.44 17.84 -57.33
N PRO A 190 -5.58 17.42 -58.26
CA PRO A 190 -5.17 18.13 -59.48
C PRO A 190 -6.26 18.07 -60.59
N LEU A 191 -6.47 19.17 -61.29
CA LEU A 191 -7.63 19.35 -62.19
C LEU A 191 -7.59 18.49 -63.44
N ASP A 192 -6.40 18.19 -63.95
CA ASP A 192 -6.15 17.28 -65.07
C ASP A 192 -6.57 15.83 -64.77
N GLU A 193 -6.81 15.53 -63.50
CA GLU A 193 -7.20 14.21 -63.02
C GLU A 193 -8.67 14.10 -62.63
N HIS A 194 -9.32 15.23 -62.34
CA HIS A 194 -10.67 15.29 -61.77
C HIS A 194 -11.69 16.00 -62.66
N VAL A 195 -11.24 16.64 -63.75
CA VAL A 195 -12.12 17.28 -64.74
C VAL A 195 -12.09 16.48 -66.03
N PHE A 196 -13.24 15.95 -66.42
CA PHE A 196 -13.40 15.19 -67.64
C PHE A 196 -14.38 15.93 -68.53
N LEU A 197 -13.93 16.28 -69.74
CA LEU A 197 -14.79 16.85 -70.77
C LEU A 197 -14.98 15.78 -71.85
N VAL A 198 -16.22 15.39 -72.09
CA VAL A 198 -16.55 14.42 -73.15
C VAL A 198 -17.37 15.11 -74.23
N GLU A 199 -16.98 14.93 -75.48
CA GLU A 199 -17.62 15.60 -76.63
C GLU A 199 -19.05 15.11 -76.86
N SER A 200 -19.35 13.87 -76.45
CA SER A 200 -20.68 13.28 -76.50
C SER A 200 -20.91 12.35 -75.31
N PHE A 201 -22.18 12.07 -75.02
CA PHE A 201 -22.56 11.08 -74.01
C PHE A 201 -22.09 9.66 -74.35
N ASP A 202 -21.79 9.36 -75.62
CA ASP A 202 -21.29 8.04 -76.02
C ASP A 202 -19.83 7.83 -75.59
N LEU A 203 -19.05 8.91 -75.48
CA LEU A 203 -17.64 8.91 -75.06
C LEU A 203 -17.44 8.97 -73.54
N ILE A 204 -18.52 9.12 -72.75
CA ILE A 204 -18.46 9.07 -71.29
C ILE A 204 -17.91 7.73 -70.76
N GLN A 205 -17.88 6.71 -71.61
CA GLN A 205 -17.28 5.40 -71.33
C GLN A 205 -15.77 5.46 -71.11
N GLU A 206 -15.06 6.38 -71.78
CA GLU A 206 -13.62 6.58 -71.60
C GLU A 206 -13.30 7.06 -70.18
N PHE A 207 -14.12 7.97 -69.66
CA PHE A 207 -14.06 8.36 -68.25
C PHE A 207 -14.26 7.14 -67.34
N GLY A 208 -15.24 6.28 -67.64
CA GLY A 208 -15.48 5.05 -66.87
C GLY A 208 -14.22 4.18 -66.76
N LEU A 209 -13.47 4.01 -67.85
CA LEU A 209 -12.23 3.23 -67.86
C LEU A 209 -11.08 3.92 -67.09
N GLN A 210 -10.92 5.23 -67.25
CA GLN A 210 -9.88 5.99 -66.55
C GLN A 210 -10.16 6.08 -65.04
N PHE A 211 -11.42 6.31 -64.68
CA PHE A 211 -11.90 6.32 -63.31
C PHE A 211 -11.73 4.96 -62.66
N GLN A 212 -12.14 3.88 -63.35
CA GLN A 212 -11.89 2.51 -62.88
C GLN A 212 -10.38 2.26 -62.72
N GLY A 213 -9.54 2.59 -63.71
CA GLY A 213 -8.09 2.41 -63.63
C GLY A 213 -7.44 3.11 -62.44
N ARG A 214 -7.95 4.28 -62.04
CA ARG A 214 -7.54 4.99 -60.82
C ARG A 214 -8.04 4.32 -59.55
N LEU A 215 -9.31 3.93 -59.53
CA LEU A 215 -9.87 3.25 -58.37
C LEU A 215 -9.22 1.87 -58.12
N CYS A 216 -8.77 1.26 -59.21
CA CYS A 216 -8.10 -0.03 -59.31
C CYS A 216 -6.57 0.06 -59.32
N GLY A 217 -6.01 1.27 -59.20
CA GLY A 217 -4.57 1.48 -59.31
C GLY A 217 -3.80 0.69 -58.25
N LYS A 218 -2.57 0.28 -58.59
CA LYS A 218 -1.63 -0.51 -57.77
C LYS A 218 -1.91 -0.41 -56.26
N ASP A 219 -2.14 -1.55 -55.63
CA ASP A 219 -2.37 -1.61 -54.18
C ASP A 219 -1.09 -1.17 -53.44
N LEU A 220 -1.08 0.09 -53.01
CA LEU A 220 0.05 0.73 -52.32
C LEU A 220 0.40 0.05 -50.98
N CYS A 221 -0.51 -0.74 -50.40
CA CYS A 221 -0.20 -1.56 -49.23
C CYS A 221 0.66 -2.79 -49.60
N THR A 222 0.59 -3.28 -50.84
CA THR A 222 1.36 -4.44 -51.31
C THR A 222 2.73 -4.09 -51.91
N GLU A 223 2.94 -2.84 -52.34
CA GLU A 223 4.21 -2.43 -52.96
C GLU A 223 5.36 -2.21 -51.96
N GLY A 224 5.06 -2.22 -50.64
CA GLY A 224 6.04 -2.04 -49.57
C GLY A 224 6.52 -0.58 -49.47
N GLY A 225 6.56 -0.03 -48.25
CA GLY A 225 6.96 1.37 -48.00
C GLY A 225 5.84 2.28 -47.49
N HIS A 226 4.64 1.76 -47.25
CA HIS A 226 3.51 2.51 -46.67
C HIS A 226 3.81 3.05 -45.25
N GLY A 227 4.71 2.41 -44.50
CA GLY A 227 5.18 2.91 -43.19
C GLY A 227 4.12 2.93 -42.09
N CYS A 228 3.03 2.18 -42.26
CA CYS A 228 2.00 2.00 -41.24
C CYS A 228 2.50 1.09 -40.13
N GLN A 229 2.31 1.49 -38.87
CA GLN A 229 2.74 0.69 -37.73
C GLN A 229 1.92 -0.60 -37.55
N HIS A 230 0.60 -0.54 -37.78
CA HIS A 230 -0.30 -1.70 -37.65
C HIS A 230 -0.82 -2.15 -39.01
N GLN A 231 -2.00 -1.67 -39.41
CA GLN A 231 -2.66 -2.13 -40.63
C GLN A 231 -2.58 -1.05 -41.70
N CYS A 232 -2.22 -1.45 -42.92
CA CYS A 232 -2.41 -0.63 -44.11
C CYS A 232 -3.74 -1.01 -44.75
N VAL A 233 -4.61 -0.03 -44.98
CA VAL A 233 -5.88 -0.22 -45.67
C VAL A 233 -5.77 0.45 -47.02
N SER A 234 -5.79 -0.37 -48.06
CA SER A 234 -5.76 0.06 -49.44
C SER A 234 -7.00 0.91 -49.72
N ALA A 235 -6.80 2.03 -50.36
CA ALA A 235 -7.86 2.90 -50.82
C ALA A 235 -7.67 3.15 -52.33
N PRO A 236 -8.74 3.50 -53.05
CA PRO A 236 -8.62 3.83 -54.46
C PRO A 236 -7.59 4.95 -54.68
N GLY A 237 -6.49 4.67 -55.37
CA GLY A 237 -5.39 5.62 -55.64
C GLY A 237 -4.54 6.04 -54.42
N THR A 238 -4.80 5.52 -53.22
CA THR A 238 -4.11 5.93 -51.99
C THR A 238 -4.09 4.80 -50.94
N PHE A 239 -3.52 5.04 -49.77
CA PHE A 239 -3.67 4.15 -48.62
C PHE A 239 -3.81 4.98 -47.36
N HIS A 240 -4.41 4.39 -46.33
CA HIS A 240 -4.35 4.97 -45.00
C HIS A 240 -3.99 3.89 -43.98
N CYS A 241 -3.35 4.33 -42.91
CA CYS A 241 -3.03 3.44 -41.80
C CYS A 241 -4.24 3.35 -40.88
N ALA A 242 -4.62 2.11 -40.56
CA ALA A 242 -5.61 1.79 -39.54
C ALA A 242 -4.91 1.16 -38.34
N CYS A 243 -5.45 1.45 -37.16
CA CYS A 243 -4.94 0.90 -35.92
C CYS A 243 -5.79 -0.28 -35.47
N ASN A 244 -5.14 -1.29 -34.92
CA ASN A 244 -5.82 -2.40 -34.25
C ASN A 244 -6.74 -1.88 -33.14
N PRO A 245 -7.82 -2.60 -32.81
CA PRO A 245 -8.71 -2.25 -31.71
C PRO A 245 -7.90 -1.90 -30.47
N GLY A 246 -8.14 -0.70 -29.95
CA GLY A 246 -7.45 -0.20 -28.77
C GLY A 246 -6.27 0.71 -28.95
N TYR A 247 -6.01 1.05 -30.20
CA TYR A 247 -5.02 2.04 -30.55
C TYR A 247 -5.69 3.12 -31.40
N GLN A 248 -5.24 4.36 -31.22
CA GLN A 248 -5.64 5.51 -32.02
C GLN A 248 -4.48 5.94 -32.91
N LEU A 249 -4.77 6.35 -34.13
CA LEU A 249 -3.74 6.79 -35.06
C LEU A 249 -3.19 8.15 -34.61
N ALA A 250 -1.87 8.25 -34.53
CA ALA A 250 -1.13 9.44 -34.15
C ALA A 250 -1.26 10.55 -35.21
N ALA A 251 -0.82 11.75 -34.85
CA ALA A 251 -0.88 12.93 -35.71
C ALA A 251 -0.07 12.80 -37.01
N ASP A 252 0.90 11.89 -37.05
CA ASP A 252 1.69 11.56 -38.24
C ASP A 252 0.94 10.69 -39.27
N ASN A 253 -0.29 10.27 -38.96
CA ASN A 253 -1.13 9.37 -39.74
C ASN A 253 -0.51 8.00 -40.05
N LYS A 254 0.50 7.57 -39.28
CA LYS A 254 1.24 6.32 -39.51
C LYS A 254 1.42 5.48 -38.24
N SER A 255 1.69 6.13 -37.11
CA SER A 255 1.87 5.47 -35.83
C SER A 255 0.54 5.28 -35.10
N CYS A 256 0.46 4.22 -34.30
CA CYS A 256 -0.71 3.84 -33.52
C CYS A 256 -0.37 3.92 -32.03
N LEU A 257 -0.97 4.87 -31.33
CA LEU A 257 -0.82 5.08 -29.89
C LEU A 257 -1.87 4.28 -29.14
N ALA A 258 -1.48 3.57 -28.08
CA ALA A 258 -2.44 2.87 -27.25
C ALA A 258 -3.43 3.87 -26.65
N ILE A 259 -4.72 3.59 -26.75
CA ILE A 259 -5.76 4.41 -26.13
C ILE A 259 -5.71 4.14 -24.63
N ASP A 260 -5.32 5.16 -23.86
CA ASP A 260 -5.31 5.10 -22.41
C ASP A 260 -6.71 5.41 -21.85
N LEU A 261 -7.51 4.38 -21.64
CA LEU A 261 -8.86 4.50 -21.07
C LEU A 261 -8.84 4.91 -19.58
N CYS A 262 -7.72 4.77 -18.89
CA CYS A 262 -7.60 5.21 -17.49
C CYS A 262 -7.53 6.73 -17.39
N THR A 263 -6.93 7.41 -18.38
CA THR A 263 -6.84 8.88 -18.39
C THR A 263 -8.15 9.60 -18.73
N GLN A 264 -9.12 8.90 -19.30
CA GLN A 264 -10.42 9.47 -19.69
C GLN A 264 -11.41 9.60 -18.51
N GLY A 265 -11.08 9.04 -17.33
CA GLY A 265 -11.87 9.19 -16.10
C GLY A 265 -13.20 8.42 -16.06
N THR A 266 -13.55 7.66 -17.11
CA THR A 266 -14.81 6.90 -17.21
C THR A 266 -14.69 5.43 -16.78
N HIS A 267 -13.51 4.98 -16.36
CA HIS A 267 -13.21 3.57 -16.15
C HIS A 267 -13.89 2.95 -14.90
N GLY A 268 -14.33 3.75 -13.92
CA GLY A 268 -15.13 3.29 -12.78
C GLY A 268 -14.43 2.24 -11.89
N CYS A 269 -13.09 2.20 -11.89
CA CYS A 269 -12.33 1.32 -11.00
C CYS A 269 -12.26 1.93 -9.61
N GLU A 270 -12.52 1.13 -8.57
CA GLU A 270 -12.41 1.60 -7.19
C GLU A 270 -10.95 1.92 -6.79
N HIS A 271 -10.00 1.11 -7.25
CA HIS A 271 -8.58 1.22 -6.88
C HIS A 271 -7.67 1.66 -8.04
N HIS A 272 -6.99 0.72 -8.70
CA HIS A 272 -6.07 1.02 -9.78
C HIS A 272 -6.69 0.64 -11.11
N CYS A 273 -6.63 1.55 -12.07
CA CYS A 273 -6.88 1.24 -13.47
C CYS A 273 -5.55 0.92 -14.13
N ILE A 274 -5.43 -0.24 -14.77
CA ILE A 274 -4.29 -0.57 -15.61
C ILE A 274 -4.76 -0.54 -17.05
N SER A 275 -4.22 0.41 -17.82
CA SER A 275 -4.54 0.49 -19.23
C SER A 275 -3.83 -0.63 -19.97
N SER A 276 -4.61 -1.45 -20.65
CA SER A 276 -4.15 -2.23 -21.78
C SER A 276 -4.53 -1.48 -23.07
N PRO A 277 -3.94 -1.82 -24.22
CA PRO A 277 -4.36 -1.18 -25.46
C PRO A 277 -5.85 -1.45 -25.74
N GLY A 278 -6.69 -0.41 -25.69
CA GLY A 278 -8.14 -0.49 -25.94
C GLY A 278 -9.01 -1.12 -24.90
N SER A 279 -8.41 -1.50 -23.79
CA SER A 279 -9.12 -2.09 -22.68
C SER A 279 -8.49 -1.56 -21.42
N TYR A 280 -9.19 -1.73 -20.33
CA TYR A 280 -8.59 -1.53 -19.02
C TYR A 280 -9.07 -2.67 -18.17
N PHE A 281 -8.26 -3.02 -17.19
CA PHE A 281 -8.71 -3.89 -16.12
C PHE A 281 -8.45 -3.18 -14.81
N CYS A 282 -9.42 -3.30 -13.91
CA CYS A 282 -9.26 -2.79 -12.57
C CYS A 282 -8.38 -3.77 -11.81
N ARG A 283 -7.31 -3.25 -11.22
CA ARG A 283 -6.50 -4.00 -10.28
C ARG A 283 -6.73 -3.44 -8.90
N CYS A 284 -7.02 -4.33 -7.98
CA CYS A 284 -7.11 -3.96 -6.58
C CYS A 284 -5.71 -3.72 -6.00
N ARG A 285 -5.64 -2.87 -4.97
CA ARG A 285 -4.44 -2.75 -4.13
C ARG A 285 -4.16 -4.12 -3.47
N ALA A 286 -2.94 -4.32 -2.95
CA ALA A 286 -2.62 -5.55 -2.23
C ALA A 286 -3.66 -5.83 -1.12
N GLY A 287 -3.97 -7.11 -0.81
CA GLY A 287 -5.01 -7.42 0.19
C GLY A 287 -6.46 -7.19 -0.22
N PHE A 288 -6.73 -6.85 -1.48
CA PHE A 288 -8.08 -6.75 -2.03
C PHE A 288 -8.22 -7.65 -3.26
N VAL A 289 -9.40 -8.27 -3.40
CA VAL A 289 -9.78 -9.13 -4.53
C VAL A 289 -10.87 -8.44 -5.33
N LEU A 290 -10.71 -8.48 -6.64
CA LEU A 290 -11.67 -7.91 -7.58
C LEU A 290 -12.96 -8.72 -7.53
N GLN A 291 -14.09 -8.04 -7.34
CA GLN A 291 -15.40 -8.67 -7.29
C GLN A 291 -15.87 -9.13 -8.68
N GLN A 292 -17.00 -9.84 -8.74
CA GLN A 292 -17.58 -10.33 -10.00
C GLN A 292 -17.93 -9.21 -10.99
N ASP A 293 -18.15 -7.99 -10.50
CA ASP A 293 -18.41 -6.81 -11.34
C ASP A 293 -17.16 -6.30 -12.09
N GLN A 294 -15.98 -6.89 -11.84
CA GLN A 294 -14.69 -6.52 -12.42
C GLN A 294 -14.28 -5.07 -12.15
N ARG A 295 -14.88 -4.40 -11.14
CA ARG A 295 -14.68 -2.97 -10.85
C ARG A 295 -14.47 -2.67 -9.38
N SER A 296 -15.25 -3.33 -8.52
CA SER A 296 -15.19 -3.13 -7.08
C SER A 296 -14.19 -4.09 -6.45
N CYS A 297 -13.53 -3.63 -5.41
CA CYS A 297 -12.49 -4.35 -4.69
C CYS A 297 -12.99 -4.67 -3.30
N ARG A 298 -13.26 -5.94 -2.99
CA ARG A 298 -13.47 -6.35 -1.60
C ARG A 298 -12.14 -6.65 -0.94
N ALA A 299 -12.01 -6.32 0.33
CA ALA A 299 -10.89 -6.81 1.12
C ALA A 299 -10.87 -8.33 1.03
N ILE A 300 -9.70 -8.92 0.77
CA ILE A 300 -9.54 -10.35 0.86
C ILE A 300 -9.70 -10.69 2.33
N ASP A 301 -10.69 -11.53 2.64
CA ASP A 301 -10.76 -12.13 3.96
C ASP A 301 -9.86 -13.37 3.97
N HIS A 302 -8.60 -13.16 4.35
CA HIS A 302 -7.60 -14.19 4.42
C HIS A 302 -7.91 -15.26 5.49
N CYS A 303 -8.82 -14.98 6.42
CA CYS A 303 -9.21 -15.89 7.50
C CYS A 303 -10.29 -16.88 7.08
N SER A 304 -11.12 -16.52 6.09
CA SER A 304 -12.17 -17.39 5.54
C SER A 304 -11.65 -18.60 4.75
N PHE A 305 -10.37 -18.62 4.37
CA PHE A 305 -9.78 -19.74 3.59
C PHE A 305 -9.43 -20.97 4.44
N GLY A 306 -9.49 -20.88 5.77
CA GLY A 306 -9.24 -21.99 6.69
C GLY A 306 -7.79 -22.52 6.71
N ASN A 307 -6.87 -21.94 5.93
CA ASN A 307 -5.45 -22.32 5.87
C ASN A 307 -4.53 -21.37 6.64
N HIS A 308 -5.09 -20.42 7.41
CA HIS A 308 -4.33 -19.34 8.02
C HIS A 308 -3.37 -19.80 9.14
N SER A 309 -3.47 -21.07 9.58
CA SER A 309 -2.57 -21.71 10.57
C SER A 309 -2.37 -20.92 11.87
N CYS A 310 -3.26 -19.97 12.18
CA CYS A 310 -3.21 -19.19 13.41
C CYS A 310 -3.62 -20.07 14.58
N GLN A 311 -2.83 -20.04 15.66
CA GLN A 311 -3.16 -20.78 16.88
C GLN A 311 -4.39 -20.23 17.60
N HIS A 312 -4.56 -18.90 17.59
CA HIS A 312 -5.69 -18.21 18.22
C HIS A 312 -6.62 -17.58 17.19
N GLU A 313 -6.67 -16.25 17.13
CA GLU A 313 -7.59 -15.53 16.27
C GLU A 313 -6.88 -15.14 14.97
N CYS A 314 -7.61 -15.15 13.87
CA CYS A 314 -7.12 -14.64 12.59
C CYS A 314 -7.81 -13.32 12.32
N VAL A 315 -7.02 -12.28 12.04
CA VAL A 315 -7.53 -10.99 11.59
C VAL A 315 -7.07 -10.79 10.16
N SER A 316 -8.03 -10.57 9.26
CA SER A 316 -7.67 -10.28 7.87
C SER A 316 -7.17 -8.83 7.75
N THR A 317 -5.93 -8.67 7.31
CA THR A 317 -5.33 -7.36 7.05
C THR A 317 -4.98 -7.21 5.57
N PHE A 318 -4.76 -5.97 5.14
CA PHE A 318 -4.31 -5.64 3.78
C PHE A 318 -3.03 -6.38 3.33
N ALA A 319 -2.16 -6.76 4.27
CA ALA A 319 -0.89 -7.42 3.96
C ALA A 319 -0.96 -8.96 4.02
N GLY A 320 -2.10 -9.56 4.36
CA GLY A 320 -2.25 -10.99 4.58
C GLY A 320 -3.05 -11.33 5.86
N PRO A 321 -3.30 -12.64 6.12
CA PRO A 321 -3.85 -13.07 7.40
C PRO A 321 -2.80 -12.77 8.48
N ARG A 322 -3.17 -11.95 9.45
CA ARG A 322 -2.34 -11.71 10.63
C ARG A 322 -2.99 -12.42 11.79
N CYS A 323 -2.24 -13.30 12.43
CA CYS A 323 -2.72 -13.96 13.62
C CYS A 323 -2.72 -12.95 14.77
N HIS A 324 -3.84 -12.86 15.47
CA HIS A 324 -3.97 -12.12 16.70
C HIS A 324 -4.06 -13.12 17.84
N CYS A 325 -3.21 -12.94 18.83
CA CYS A 325 -3.26 -13.75 20.02
C CYS A 325 -4.34 -13.16 20.94
N ARG A 326 -5.12 -14.04 21.57
CA ARG A 326 -6.06 -13.63 22.61
C ARG A 326 -5.30 -12.87 23.71
N GLU A 327 -6.04 -12.12 24.52
CA GLU A 327 -5.47 -11.35 25.64
C GLU A 327 -4.44 -12.19 26.41
N GLY A 328 -3.33 -11.55 26.85
CA GLY A 328 -2.21 -12.20 27.55
C GLY A 328 -1.33 -13.17 26.75
N HIS A 329 -1.36 -13.14 25.42
CA HIS A 329 -0.47 -13.94 24.56
C HIS A 329 0.28 -13.07 23.55
N ASP A 330 1.54 -13.37 23.29
CA ASP A 330 2.37 -12.71 22.27
C ASP A 330 2.50 -13.58 21.03
N LEU A 331 2.44 -12.91 19.88
CA LEU A 331 2.64 -13.56 18.59
C LEU A 331 4.15 -13.81 18.40
N LEU A 332 4.52 -15.08 18.29
CA LEU A 332 5.90 -15.50 18.09
C LEU A 332 6.46 -14.99 16.75
N PRO A 333 7.80 -14.97 16.57
CA PRO A 333 8.44 -14.52 15.33
C PRO A 333 8.00 -15.29 14.07
N ASP A 334 7.44 -16.48 14.24
CA ASP A 334 6.84 -17.26 13.15
C ASP A 334 5.54 -16.64 12.60
N GLY A 335 5.00 -15.63 13.26
CA GLY A 335 3.81 -14.87 12.89
C GLY A 335 2.50 -15.66 12.99
N LYS A 336 2.51 -16.85 13.63
CA LYS A 336 1.38 -17.80 13.63
C LYS A 336 1.07 -18.38 15.01
N SER A 337 2.11 -18.70 15.76
CA SER A 337 1.99 -19.33 17.07
C SER A 337 1.89 -18.24 18.13
N CYS A 338 1.03 -18.48 19.11
CA CYS A 338 0.82 -17.61 20.24
C CYS A 338 1.43 -18.27 21.46
N GLU A 339 2.49 -17.66 21.96
CA GLU A 339 3.02 -18.00 23.27
C GLU A 339 2.30 -17.16 24.31
N ALA A 340 2.14 -17.69 25.52
CA ALA A 340 1.70 -16.84 26.63
C ALA A 340 2.67 -15.67 26.70
N ARG A 341 2.14 -14.44 26.71
CA ARG A 341 2.95 -13.23 26.77
C ARG A 341 3.75 -13.38 28.04
N ASP A 342 5.06 -13.46 27.89
CA ASP A 342 5.92 -13.44 29.04
C ASP A 342 5.93 -11.99 29.54
N LEU A 343 4.94 -11.68 30.38
CA LEU A 343 4.71 -10.37 31.00
C LEU A 343 5.94 -9.88 31.78
N CYS A 344 6.91 -10.77 31.98
CA CYS A 344 8.21 -10.55 32.59
C CYS A 344 9.31 -10.00 31.65
N ASN A 345 9.16 -10.13 30.33
CA ASN A 345 10.20 -9.70 29.37
C ASN A 345 9.87 -8.39 28.62
N GLY A 346 8.62 -7.92 28.67
CA GLY A 346 8.13 -6.83 27.79
C GLY A 346 7.54 -5.59 28.49
N VAL A 347 7.32 -5.62 29.80
CA VAL A 347 6.74 -4.50 30.57
C VAL A 347 7.59 -4.30 31.82
N ASP A 348 7.72 -3.06 32.31
CA ASP A 348 8.19 -2.83 33.67
C ASP A 348 7.17 -3.42 34.67
N HIS A 349 7.33 -4.71 34.94
CA HIS A 349 6.46 -5.50 35.81
C HIS A 349 6.64 -5.10 37.29
N GLY A 350 7.71 -4.37 37.62
CA GLY A 350 8.01 -3.93 38.99
C GLY A 350 8.36 -5.07 39.96
N CYS A 351 8.51 -6.30 39.47
CA CYS A 351 9.03 -7.42 40.28
C CYS A 351 10.48 -7.14 40.66
N GLU A 352 10.78 -7.25 41.94
CA GLU A 352 12.12 -6.96 42.46
C GLU A 352 13.18 -7.99 42.07
N PHE A 353 12.83 -9.29 42.05
CA PHE A 353 13.80 -10.37 41.78
C PHE A 353 13.51 -11.10 40.47
N GLN A 354 12.55 -12.03 40.47
CA GLN A 354 12.22 -12.82 39.30
C GLN A 354 10.73 -12.65 39.02
N CYS A 355 10.37 -12.54 37.77
CA CYS A 355 8.99 -12.59 37.33
C CYS A 355 8.74 -13.94 36.66
N VAL A 356 7.58 -14.55 36.90
CA VAL A 356 7.13 -15.75 36.20
C VAL A 356 5.73 -15.55 35.65
N SER A 357 5.57 -15.88 34.37
CA SER A 357 4.31 -15.68 33.64
C SER A 357 3.31 -16.82 33.88
N GLU A 358 2.23 -16.43 34.55
CA GLU A 358 0.95 -17.06 34.89
C GLU A 358 -0.14 -17.08 33.81
N GLY A 359 0.12 -17.59 32.60
CA GLY A 359 -0.90 -17.59 31.52
C GLY A 359 -1.28 -16.18 31.07
N LEU A 360 -2.33 -15.58 31.67
CA LEU A 360 -2.80 -14.20 31.41
C LEU A 360 -2.32 -13.17 32.46
N SER A 361 -1.66 -13.63 33.52
CA SER A 361 -1.14 -12.78 34.61
C SER A 361 0.34 -13.10 34.85
N TYR A 362 1.04 -12.30 35.65
CA TYR A 362 2.37 -12.67 36.15
C TYR A 362 2.36 -12.62 37.67
N ARG A 363 3.22 -13.44 38.27
CA ARG A 363 3.56 -13.31 39.67
C ARG A 363 5.06 -13.12 39.81
N CYS A 364 5.45 -12.33 40.78
CA CYS A 364 6.84 -12.18 41.13
C CYS A 364 7.25 -13.32 42.05
N LEU A 365 8.40 -13.92 41.76
CA LEU A 365 9.08 -14.87 42.61
C LEU A 365 10.26 -14.18 43.28
N CYS A 366 10.59 -14.67 44.46
CA CYS A 366 11.72 -14.22 45.25
C CYS A 366 12.78 -15.33 45.31
N PRO A 367 14.05 -14.99 45.57
CA PRO A 367 15.09 -15.97 45.75
C PRO A 367 14.73 -16.96 46.87
N GLU A 368 15.35 -18.13 46.87
CA GLU A 368 15.20 -19.10 47.96
C GLU A 368 15.42 -18.41 49.32
N GLY A 369 14.48 -18.58 50.26
CA GLY A 369 14.47 -17.92 51.57
C GLY A 369 13.63 -16.65 51.69
N GLN A 370 13.13 -16.08 50.59
CA GLN A 370 12.33 -14.84 50.58
C GLN A 370 10.85 -15.08 50.20
N GLN A 371 9.93 -14.25 50.72
CA GLN A 371 8.49 -14.21 50.46
C GLN A 371 8.08 -12.89 49.82
N LEU A 372 7.11 -12.97 48.92
CA LEU A 372 6.55 -11.82 48.22
C LEU A 372 5.76 -10.91 49.19
N GLN A 373 6.00 -9.61 49.14
CA GLN A 373 5.34 -8.63 50.00
C GLN A 373 3.87 -8.42 49.60
N ALA A 374 3.11 -7.67 50.43
CA ALA A 374 1.68 -7.43 50.23
C ALA A 374 1.36 -6.64 48.94
N ASP A 375 2.35 -5.99 48.34
CA ASP A 375 2.24 -5.31 47.05
C ASP A 375 2.28 -6.28 45.85
N GLY A 376 2.59 -7.56 46.07
CA GLY A 376 2.68 -8.60 45.05
C GLY A 376 3.87 -8.43 44.10
N LYS A 377 4.85 -7.57 44.43
CA LYS A 377 5.94 -7.17 43.52
C LYS A 377 7.31 -7.16 44.17
N SER A 378 7.41 -6.62 45.38
CA SER A 378 8.66 -6.59 46.11
C SER A 378 8.88 -7.91 46.83
N CYS A 379 10.11 -8.38 46.80
CA CYS A 379 10.52 -9.49 47.62
C CYS A 379 10.78 -8.96 49.00
N ASN A 380 10.49 -9.75 50.03
CA ASN A 380 11.11 -9.47 51.30
C ASN A 380 12.62 -9.73 51.11
N ARG A 381 13.38 -8.67 50.82
CA ARG A 381 14.74 -8.65 51.36
C ARG A 381 14.59 -9.02 52.83
N CYS A 382 15.47 -9.83 53.40
CA CYS A 382 15.72 -9.75 54.84
C CYS A 382 15.68 -8.26 55.15
N ARG A 383 14.60 -7.80 55.81
CA ARG A 383 14.10 -6.41 55.66
C ARG A 383 15.33 -5.53 55.66
N GLU A 384 15.56 -4.73 54.63
CA GLU A 384 16.47 -3.60 54.76
C GLU A 384 16.03 -2.90 56.07
N GLY A 385 16.94 -2.94 57.04
CA GLY A 385 16.61 -3.31 58.42
C GLY A 385 15.47 -2.52 59.02
N HIS A 386 14.41 -3.18 59.50
CA HIS A 386 13.59 -2.56 60.55
C HIS A 386 14.13 -3.07 61.88
N VAL A 387 15.36 -2.71 62.21
CA VAL A 387 16.04 -3.12 63.44
C VAL A 387 16.38 -1.89 64.27
N ASP A 388 16.19 -1.99 65.58
CA ASP A 388 16.78 -1.04 66.52
C ASP A 388 18.14 -1.62 66.92
N LEU A 389 19.22 -1.02 66.42
CA LEU A 389 20.60 -1.46 66.64
C LEU A 389 21.30 -0.52 67.63
N VAL A 390 21.72 -1.03 68.79
CA VAL A 390 22.55 -0.28 69.75
C VAL A 390 23.96 -0.85 69.76
N LEU A 391 24.92 0.02 69.46
CA LEU A 391 26.35 -0.28 69.48
C LEU A 391 26.92 0.14 70.83
N LEU A 392 27.44 -0.83 71.60
CA LEU A 392 28.20 -0.59 72.83
C LEU A 392 29.69 -0.64 72.49
N VAL A 393 30.38 0.49 72.61
CA VAL A 393 31.80 0.59 72.26
C VAL A 393 32.66 0.88 73.49
N ASP A 394 33.66 0.04 73.71
CA ASP A 394 34.65 0.25 74.77
C ASP A 394 35.58 1.44 74.46
N GLY A 395 35.53 2.44 75.34
CA GLY A 395 36.40 3.62 75.35
C GLY A 395 37.39 3.63 76.51
N SER A 396 37.68 2.45 77.08
CA SER A 396 38.61 2.25 78.18
C SER A 396 40.07 2.46 77.78
N LYS A 397 40.93 2.68 78.78
CA LYS A 397 42.36 2.94 78.61
C LYS A 397 43.11 1.84 77.86
N SER A 398 42.67 0.59 77.94
CA SER A 398 43.32 -0.56 77.29
C SER A 398 43.28 -0.46 75.76
N VAL A 399 42.19 0.10 75.22
CA VAL A 399 41.98 0.25 73.77
C VAL A 399 43.06 1.14 73.17
N ARG A 400 43.40 2.26 73.83
CA ARG A 400 44.28 3.34 73.35
C ARG A 400 43.64 4.19 72.23
N PRO A 401 44.00 5.49 72.12
CA PRO A 401 43.39 6.38 71.13
C PRO A 401 43.52 5.92 69.67
N GLN A 402 44.67 5.34 69.31
CA GLN A 402 44.96 4.91 67.94
C GLN A 402 44.05 3.76 67.49
N ASN A 403 43.78 2.80 68.37
CA ASN A 403 42.89 1.68 68.06
C ASN A 403 41.42 2.12 68.13
N PHE A 404 41.09 3.08 68.98
CA PHE A 404 39.74 3.63 69.05
C PHE A 404 39.30 4.25 67.72
N GLU A 405 40.21 4.89 66.99
CA GLU A 405 39.94 5.36 65.63
C GLU A 405 39.66 4.23 64.63
N LEU A 406 40.27 3.04 64.81
CA LEU A 406 39.94 1.86 64.01
C LEU A 406 38.54 1.34 64.33
N VAL A 407 38.13 1.37 65.61
CA VAL A 407 36.77 0.99 66.02
C VAL A 407 35.72 1.91 65.42
N LYS A 408 35.94 3.24 65.41
CA LYS A 408 35.06 4.18 64.73
C LYS A 408 34.90 3.87 63.24
N ARG A 409 36.00 3.57 62.55
CA ARG A 409 35.97 3.20 61.13
C ARG A 409 35.20 1.90 60.90
N PHE A 410 35.38 0.92 61.79
CA PHE A 410 34.67 -0.34 61.73
C PHE A 410 33.16 -0.17 61.93
N VAL A 411 32.75 0.63 62.92
CA VAL A 411 31.35 0.99 63.12
C VAL A 411 30.79 1.67 61.86
N ASN A 412 31.55 2.58 61.24
CA ASN A 412 31.13 3.21 59.99
C ASN A 412 30.97 2.22 58.83
N GLN A 413 31.82 1.19 58.75
CA GLN A 413 31.68 0.12 57.78
C GLN A 413 30.41 -0.71 58.04
N ILE A 414 30.07 -0.98 59.31
CA ILE A 414 28.79 -1.62 59.65
C ILE A 414 27.63 -0.75 59.14
N VAL A 415 27.67 0.56 59.42
CA VAL A 415 26.63 1.51 59.00
C VAL A 415 26.50 1.60 57.48
N ASP A 416 27.57 1.42 56.72
CA ASP A 416 27.52 1.38 55.24
C ASP A 416 26.67 0.23 54.69
N PHE A 417 26.47 -0.83 55.47
CA PHE A 417 25.63 -1.97 55.09
C PHE A 417 24.20 -1.89 55.63
N LEU A 418 23.91 -0.91 56.48
CA LEU A 418 22.58 -0.74 57.08
C LEU A 418 21.76 0.24 56.27
N ASP A 419 20.50 -0.09 56.02
CA ASP A 419 19.52 0.86 55.52
C ASP A 419 19.04 1.77 56.67
N VAL A 420 19.85 2.77 57.01
CA VAL A 420 19.56 3.71 58.09
C VAL A 420 18.51 4.71 57.63
N SER A 421 17.31 4.59 58.18
CA SER A 421 16.19 5.51 57.95
C SER A 421 15.24 5.50 59.16
N PRO A 422 14.39 6.53 59.33
CA PRO A 422 13.40 6.57 60.42
C PRO A 422 12.43 5.38 60.40
N GLU A 423 12.11 4.91 59.20
CA GLU A 423 11.25 3.76 58.91
C GLU A 423 12.04 2.45 58.97
N GLY A 424 13.30 2.45 58.52
CA GLY A 424 14.25 1.34 58.51
C GLY A 424 15.07 1.22 59.79
N THR A 425 16.41 1.22 59.67
CA THR A 425 17.32 0.85 60.76
C THR A 425 17.60 2.06 61.59
N ARG A 426 17.32 1.94 62.89
CA ARG A 426 17.63 2.95 63.89
C ARG A 426 18.91 2.57 64.58
N VAL A 427 19.91 3.46 64.56
CA VAL A 427 21.23 3.19 65.14
C VAL A 427 21.48 4.10 66.33
N GLY A 428 21.80 3.49 67.47
CA GLY A 428 22.25 4.17 68.68
C GLY A 428 23.69 3.79 69.00
N LEU A 429 24.44 4.73 69.54
CA LEU A 429 25.83 4.50 69.96
C LEU A 429 26.01 4.90 71.41
N VAL A 430 26.57 3.98 72.18
CA VAL A 430 26.91 4.16 73.58
C VAL A 430 28.37 3.81 73.77
N GLN A 431 29.13 4.74 74.33
CA GLN A 431 30.50 4.51 74.74
C GLN A 431 30.56 4.22 76.24
N PHE A 432 31.34 3.22 76.63
CA PHE A 432 31.54 2.90 78.05
C PHE A 432 33.01 2.88 78.45
N SER A 433 33.25 3.19 79.72
CA SER A 433 34.54 3.03 80.39
C SER A 433 34.27 2.78 81.89
N SER A 434 34.78 3.59 82.82
CA SER A 434 34.30 3.62 84.21
C SER A 434 32.91 4.26 84.36
N ARG A 435 32.42 4.89 83.30
CA ARG A 435 31.08 5.49 83.19
C ARG A 435 30.52 5.19 81.80
N VAL A 436 29.21 5.23 81.65
CA VAL A 436 28.52 5.03 80.37
C VAL A 436 28.04 6.39 79.85
N ARG A 437 28.26 6.69 78.56
CA ARG A 437 27.75 7.87 77.87
C ARG A 437 27.03 7.43 76.61
N THR A 438 25.77 7.82 76.48
CA THR A 438 25.07 7.74 75.19
C THR A 438 25.62 8.86 74.30
N GLU A 439 26.34 8.49 73.24
CA GLU A 439 26.85 9.47 72.26
C GLU A 439 25.68 9.96 71.40
N PHE A 440 24.80 9.04 70.98
CA PHE A 440 23.51 9.37 70.40
C PHE A 440 22.48 8.23 70.52
N PRO A 441 21.19 8.56 70.70
CA PRO A 441 20.10 7.58 70.80
C PRO A 441 19.56 7.14 69.42
N LEU A 442 18.76 6.05 69.41
CA LEU A 442 18.24 5.33 68.22
C LEU A 442 17.43 6.20 67.24
N GLY A 443 16.86 7.32 67.69
CA GLY A 443 16.05 8.21 66.86
C GLY A 443 16.71 9.54 66.46
N ARG A 444 17.99 9.77 66.79
CA ARG A 444 18.62 11.08 66.59
C ARG A 444 18.94 11.38 65.13
N TYR A 445 19.44 10.39 64.41
CA TYR A 445 19.91 10.55 63.03
C TYR A 445 19.10 9.66 62.11
N GLY A 446 18.71 10.21 60.97
CA GLY A 446 17.80 9.56 60.03
C GLY A 446 18.48 8.99 58.80
N THR A 447 19.80 9.17 58.66
CA THR A 447 20.55 8.69 57.49
C THR A 447 21.91 8.11 57.89
N ALA A 448 22.41 7.18 57.07
CA ALA A 448 23.72 6.55 57.30
C ALA A 448 24.86 7.59 57.31
N ALA A 449 24.77 8.61 56.45
CA ALA A 449 25.76 9.68 56.39
C ALA A 449 25.85 10.48 57.70
N GLU A 450 24.70 10.81 58.31
CA GLU A 450 24.64 11.52 59.60
C GLU A 450 25.22 10.67 60.75
N VAL A 451 24.82 9.39 60.80
CA VAL A 451 25.36 8.45 61.80
C VAL A 451 26.87 8.33 61.66
N LYS A 452 27.39 8.19 60.44
CA LYS A 452 28.84 8.06 60.21
C LYS A 452 29.63 9.28 60.64
N GLN A 453 29.10 10.49 60.42
CA GLN A 453 29.74 11.71 60.89
C GLN A 453 29.71 11.81 62.42
N ALA A 454 28.59 11.43 63.04
CA ALA A 454 28.46 11.42 64.49
C ALA A 454 29.43 10.43 65.15
N VAL A 455 29.62 9.24 64.57
CA VAL A 455 30.60 8.23 65.04
C VAL A 455 32.03 8.78 65.00
N LEU A 456 32.41 9.46 63.91
CA LEU A 456 33.76 10.03 63.78
C LEU A 456 34.03 11.13 64.83
N ALA A 457 33.00 11.88 65.20
CA ALA A 457 33.09 12.97 66.18
C ALA A 457 33.20 12.52 67.64
N VAL A 458 33.04 11.22 67.94
CA VAL A 458 33.05 10.72 69.32
C VAL A 458 34.42 10.91 70.00
N GLU A 459 34.43 11.44 71.23
CA GLU A 459 35.65 11.61 72.02
C GLU A 459 35.96 10.42 72.93
N TYR A 460 37.21 9.97 72.92
CA TYR A 460 37.72 8.85 73.72
C TYR A 460 37.78 9.17 75.24
N MET A 461 37.50 8.19 76.11
CA MET A 461 37.28 8.40 77.57
C MET A 461 38.44 8.01 78.50
N GLU A 462 39.31 7.08 78.09
CA GLU A 462 40.57 6.67 78.76
C GLU A 462 40.47 6.13 80.21
N ARG A 463 39.33 5.57 80.65
CA ARG A 463 39.14 5.04 82.03
C ARG A 463 39.04 3.50 82.09
N GLY A 464 38.45 2.93 83.15
CA GLY A 464 38.29 1.47 83.31
C GLY A 464 37.28 0.86 82.34
N THR A 465 36.96 -0.43 82.51
CA THR A 465 36.09 -1.20 81.60
C THR A 465 34.91 -1.80 82.39
N MET A 466 33.77 -1.11 82.42
CA MET A 466 32.54 -1.54 83.11
C MET A 466 31.49 -1.99 82.08
N THR A 467 31.67 -3.19 81.52
CA THR A 467 30.79 -3.74 80.48
C THR A 467 29.42 -4.10 81.04
N GLY A 468 29.34 -4.58 82.29
CA GLY A 468 28.07 -4.90 82.94
C GLY A 468 27.17 -3.66 83.10
N LEU A 469 27.77 -2.53 83.49
CA LEU A 469 27.09 -1.23 83.55
C LEU A 469 26.61 -0.76 82.17
N ALA A 470 27.38 -1.02 81.10
CA ALA A 470 26.98 -0.69 79.74
C ALA A 470 25.77 -1.51 79.27
N LEU A 471 25.76 -2.82 79.55
CA LEU A 471 24.62 -3.71 79.26
C LEU A 471 23.36 -3.27 80.01
N ARG A 472 23.51 -2.94 81.30
CA ARG A 472 22.41 -2.37 82.09
C ARG A 472 21.83 -1.12 81.44
N HIS A 473 22.70 -0.17 81.09
CA HIS A 473 22.29 1.08 80.46
C HIS A 473 21.55 0.85 79.13
N MET A 474 22.02 -0.12 78.34
CA MET A 474 21.36 -0.49 77.08
C MET A 474 19.95 -1.03 77.28
N VAL A 475 19.78 -1.97 78.23
CA VAL A 475 18.50 -2.61 78.53
C VAL A 475 17.51 -1.62 79.15
N GLU A 476 17.94 -0.86 80.16
CA GLU A 476 17.06 0.05 80.91
C GLU A 476 16.77 1.35 80.15
N HIS A 477 17.71 1.88 79.37
CA HIS A 477 17.62 3.21 78.77
C HIS A 477 17.69 3.20 77.24
N SER A 478 18.71 2.61 76.63
CA SER A 478 18.94 2.76 75.18
C SER A 478 17.80 2.19 74.33
N PHE A 479 17.17 1.09 74.77
CA PHE A 479 16.01 0.48 74.10
C PHE A 479 14.64 0.97 74.61
N SER A 480 14.62 2.10 75.33
CA SER A 480 13.37 2.75 75.72
C SER A 480 12.80 3.58 74.56
N GLU A 481 11.48 3.74 74.52
CA GLU A 481 10.82 4.59 73.53
C GLU A 481 11.26 6.06 73.64
N ALA A 482 11.60 6.51 74.86
CA ALA A 482 12.16 7.84 75.11
C ALA A 482 13.52 8.06 74.42
N GLN A 483 14.28 6.99 74.16
CA GLN A 483 15.54 7.03 73.41
C GLN A 483 15.35 6.64 71.94
N GLY A 484 14.11 6.65 71.43
CA GLY A 484 13.80 6.44 70.02
C GLY A 484 13.65 4.98 69.60
N ALA A 485 13.70 4.03 70.54
CA ALA A 485 13.34 2.65 70.26
C ALA A 485 11.86 2.55 69.88
N ARG A 486 11.53 1.64 68.97
CA ARG A 486 10.15 1.45 68.52
C ARG A 486 9.33 0.69 69.58
N PRO A 487 8.01 0.96 69.68
CA PRO A 487 7.14 0.26 70.60
C PRO A 487 7.20 -1.26 70.42
N ARG A 488 7.20 -2.00 71.53
CA ARG A 488 7.24 -3.48 71.54
C ARG A 488 6.12 -4.10 70.71
N ALA A 489 4.95 -3.45 70.64
CA ALA A 489 3.80 -3.90 69.85
C ALA A 489 4.08 -4.00 68.34
N LEU A 490 5.08 -3.27 67.82
CA LEU A 490 5.48 -3.34 66.42
C LEU A 490 6.40 -4.54 66.12
N ASN A 491 6.78 -5.30 67.15
CA ASN A 491 7.63 -6.50 67.06
C ASN A 491 8.91 -6.29 66.24
N VAL A 492 9.53 -5.11 66.41
CA VAL A 492 10.78 -4.74 65.76
C VAL A 492 11.94 -5.45 66.47
N PRO A 493 12.80 -6.19 65.75
CA PRO A 493 14.00 -6.78 66.32
C PRO A 493 14.89 -5.73 66.98
N ARG A 494 15.39 -6.06 68.18
CA ARG A 494 16.35 -5.24 68.92
C ARG A 494 17.68 -5.98 68.93
N VAL A 495 18.74 -5.31 68.49
CA VAL A 495 20.07 -5.91 68.37
C VAL A 495 21.07 -5.08 69.18
N GLY A 496 21.78 -5.73 70.10
CA GLY A 496 22.90 -5.14 70.82
C GLY A 496 24.22 -5.67 70.28
N LEU A 497 25.12 -4.79 69.84
CA LEU A 497 26.46 -5.18 69.38
C LEU A 497 27.52 -4.57 70.29
N VAL A 498 28.27 -5.43 70.98
CA VAL A 498 29.26 -5.04 71.99
C VAL A 498 30.67 -5.18 71.45
N PHE A 499 31.47 -4.12 71.52
CA PHE A 499 32.91 -4.12 71.25
C PHE A 499 33.69 -3.96 72.54
N THR A 500 34.58 -4.90 72.84
CA THR A 500 35.46 -4.86 74.03
C THR A 500 36.86 -5.39 73.71
N ASP A 501 37.88 -4.83 74.37
CA ASP A 501 39.29 -5.24 74.19
C ASP A 501 39.90 -5.96 75.40
N GLY A 502 39.12 -6.12 76.47
CA GLY A 502 39.60 -6.64 77.74
C GLY A 502 38.51 -7.16 78.65
N ARG A 503 38.94 -7.62 79.83
CA ARG A 503 38.09 -8.20 80.89
C ARG A 503 37.25 -7.11 81.57
N SER A 504 35.97 -7.37 81.79
CA SER A 504 35.12 -6.46 82.57
C SER A 504 35.55 -6.37 84.04
N GLN A 505 35.38 -5.21 84.66
CA GLN A 505 35.66 -4.96 86.08
C GLN A 505 34.43 -5.11 86.99
N ASP A 506 33.27 -5.36 86.38
CA ASP A 506 31.98 -5.62 87.02
C ASP A 506 31.33 -6.91 86.48
N ASP A 507 30.26 -7.37 87.13
CA ASP A 507 29.56 -8.58 86.72
C ASP A 507 28.68 -8.32 85.49
N ILE A 508 28.95 -9.06 84.41
CA ILE A 508 28.20 -9.01 83.14
C ILE A 508 27.03 -9.99 83.12
N SER A 509 27.03 -11.01 83.98
CA SER A 509 26.15 -12.18 83.89
C SER A 509 24.67 -11.81 83.94
N VAL A 510 24.32 -10.97 84.93
CA VAL A 510 22.93 -10.56 85.21
C VAL A 510 22.34 -9.79 84.04
N TRP A 511 23.07 -8.81 83.52
CA TRP A 511 22.56 -7.91 82.49
C TRP A 511 22.65 -8.51 81.08
N ALA A 512 23.61 -9.39 80.82
CA ALA A 512 23.64 -10.19 79.60
C ALA A 512 22.44 -11.15 79.52
N ALA A 513 22.13 -11.87 80.61
CA ALA A 513 20.96 -12.73 80.69
C ALA A 513 19.67 -11.91 80.52
N ARG A 514 19.56 -10.78 81.22
CA ARG A 514 18.39 -9.91 81.12
C ARG A 514 18.18 -9.35 79.71
N ALA A 515 19.24 -8.96 79.01
CA ALA A 515 19.14 -8.49 77.63
C ALA A 515 18.54 -9.57 76.72
N LYS A 516 19.00 -10.81 76.86
CA LYS A 516 18.51 -11.97 76.10
C LYS A 516 17.06 -12.32 76.43
N GLU A 517 16.69 -12.31 77.70
CA GLU A 517 15.29 -12.50 78.16
C GLU A 517 14.34 -11.44 77.61
N GLU A 518 14.81 -10.20 77.49
CA GLU A 518 14.08 -9.08 76.88
C GLU A 518 14.00 -9.19 75.34
N GLY A 519 14.45 -10.30 74.75
CA GLY A 519 14.40 -10.54 73.31
C GLY A 519 15.35 -9.66 72.51
N ILE A 520 16.43 -9.17 73.13
CA ILE A 520 17.50 -8.46 72.44
C ILE A 520 18.50 -9.51 71.93
N VAL A 521 18.75 -9.51 70.63
CA VAL A 521 19.79 -10.36 70.04
C VAL A 521 21.14 -9.71 70.29
N MET A 522 22.01 -10.42 71.01
CA MET A 522 23.29 -9.90 71.46
C MET A 522 24.42 -10.45 70.62
N TYR A 523 25.22 -9.55 70.05
CA TYR A 523 26.49 -9.85 69.39
C TYR A 523 27.65 -9.31 70.22
N ALA A 524 28.71 -10.09 70.33
CA ALA A 524 29.91 -9.72 71.08
C ALA A 524 31.15 -9.82 70.19
N VAL A 525 31.86 -8.70 70.05
CA VAL A 525 33.10 -8.57 69.30
C VAL A 525 34.24 -8.29 70.27
N GLY A 526 35.12 -9.28 70.43
CA GLY A 526 36.33 -9.17 71.21
C GLY A 526 37.53 -8.85 70.34
N VAL A 527 38.37 -7.92 70.78
CA VAL A 527 39.64 -7.61 70.10
C VAL A 527 40.81 -7.75 71.06
N GLY A 528 41.93 -8.32 70.60
CA GLY A 528 43.19 -8.30 71.34
C GLY A 528 43.20 -9.19 72.59
N LYS A 529 42.89 -8.63 73.76
CA LYS A 529 42.94 -9.33 75.07
C LYS A 529 41.57 -9.63 75.65
N ALA A 530 40.52 -9.53 74.84
CA ALA A 530 39.17 -9.86 75.24
C ALA A 530 39.07 -11.32 75.73
N VAL A 531 38.30 -11.55 76.79
CA VAL A 531 38.09 -12.89 77.36
C VAL A 531 36.92 -13.56 76.64
N GLU A 532 37.20 -14.63 75.89
CA GLU A 532 36.19 -15.31 75.06
C GLU A 532 34.97 -15.77 75.87
N GLU A 533 35.17 -16.26 77.10
CA GLU A 533 34.08 -16.67 77.99
C GLU A 533 33.12 -15.52 78.31
N GLU A 534 33.64 -14.31 78.52
CA GLU A 534 32.82 -13.12 78.76
C GLU A 534 32.04 -12.74 77.50
N LEU A 535 32.63 -12.88 76.32
CA LEU A 535 31.94 -12.61 75.04
C LEU A 535 30.81 -13.61 74.79
N ARG A 536 31.06 -14.91 75.01
CA ARG A 536 30.05 -15.97 74.90
C ARG A 536 28.90 -15.74 75.88
N GLN A 537 29.20 -15.24 77.07
CA GLN A 537 28.17 -14.92 78.05
C GLN A 537 27.26 -13.77 77.61
N ILE A 538 27.84 -12.74 76.99
CA ILE A 538 27.12 -11.58 76.44
C ILE A 538 26.26 -11.99 75.24
N ALA A 539 26.84 -12.75 74.32
CA ALA A 539 26.22 -13.11 73.06
C ALA A 539 24.97 -14.00 73.24
N SER A 540 24.07 -13.93 72.26
CA SER A 540 22.93 -14.82 72.10
C SER A 540 23.37 -16.18 71.53
N GLU A 541 22.58 -17.23 71.78
CA GLU A 541 22.83 -18.55 71.20
C GLU A 541 22.32 -18.62 69.74
N PRO A 542 22.99 -19.38 68.85
CA PRO A 542 24.24 -20.12 69.09
C PRO A 542 25.45 -19.17 69.11
N ALA A 543 26.36 -19.40 70.07
CA ALA A 543 27.54 -18.54 70.25
C ALA A 543 28.44 -18.44 68.99
N GLU A 544 28.50 -19.47 68.13
CA GLU A 544 29.33 -19.44 66.92
C GLU A 544 28.89 -18.38 65.90
N LEU A 545 27.62 -17.95 65.94
CA LEU A 545 27.08 -16.93 65.03
C LEU A 545 27.14 -15.51 65.59
N HIS A 546 27.24 -15.40 66.92
CA HIS A 546 27.08 -14.14 67.65
C HIS A 546 28.35 -13.66 68.35
N VAL A 547 29.37 -14.51 68.45
CA VAL A 547 30.68 -14.16 68.98
C VAL A 547 31.67 -14.02 67.83
N SER A 548 32.40 -12.91 67.82
CA SER A 548 33.49 -12.66 66.88
C SER A 548 34.73 -12.23 67.63
N TYR A 549 35.86 -12.85 67.34
CA TYR A 549 37.13 -12.54 67.99
C TYR A 549 38.19 -12.20 66.95
N SER A 550 38.90 -11.09 67.15
CA SER A 550 40.05 -10.70 66.33
C SER A 550 41.29 -10.52 67.20
N PRO A 551 42.46 -11.05 66.80
CA PRO A 551 43.70 -10.90 67.57
C PRO A 551 44.22 -9.45 67.58
N ASP A 552 43.86 -8.64 66.57
CA ASP A 552 44.29 -7.25 66.43
C ASP A 552 43.17 -6.36 65.87
N PHE A 553 43.24 -5.05 66.14
CA PHE A 553 42.25 -4.08 65.64
C PHE A 553 42.33 -3.86 64.12
N GLY A 554 43.49 -4.08 63.50
CA GLY A 554 43.70 -3.95 62.06
C GLY A 554 43.05 -5.06 61.23
N THR A 555 42.77 -6.22 61.82
CA THR A 555 42.16 -7.38 61.15
C THR A 555 40.65 -7.49 61.39
N MET A 556 40.07 -6.56 62.14
CA MET A 556 38.67 -6.59 62.54
C MET A 556 37.71 -6.54 61.35
N THR A 557 38.12 -5.98 60.20
CA THR A 557 37.34 -5.93 58.96
C THR A 557 36.83 -7.28 58.47
N HIS A 558 37.56 -8.38 58.74
CA HIS A 558 37.11 -9.74 58.39
C HIS A 558 35.89 -10.20 59.19
N LEU A 559 35.64 -9.59 60.35
CA LEU A 559 34.46 -9.90 61.18
C LEU A 559 33.16 -9.32 60.59
N LEU A 560 33.26 -8.42 59.60
CA LEU A 560 32.09 -7.87 58.91
C LEU A 560 31.32 -8.94 58.14
N GLU A 561 32.01 -9.93 57.58
CA GLU A 561 31.37 -10.97 56.76
C GLU A 561 30.45 -11.86 57.62
N ASN A 562 30.91 -12.23 58.82
CA ASN A 562 30.10 -13.00 59.78
C ASN A 562 28.95 -12.16 60.35
N LEU A 563 29.22 -10.90 60.71
CA LEU A 563 28.18 -10.01 61.24
C LEU A 563 27.11 -9.68 60.18
N ARG A 564 27.49 -9.60 58.90
CA ARG A 564 26.58 -9.38 57.78
C ARG A 564 25.59 -10.53 57.61
N GLY A 565 26.05 -11.77 57.70
CA GLY A 565 25.21 -12.97 57.59
C GLY A 565 24.30 -13.18 58.81
N SER A 566 24.72 -12.73 60.00
CA SER A 566 23.95 -12.95 61.22
C SER A 566 22.92 -11.86 61.54
N ILE A 567 23.21 -10.59 61.26
CA ILE A 567 22.26 -9.47 61.51
C ILE A 567 21.07 -9.53 60.54
N CYS A 568 21.27 -10.16 59.38
CA CYS A 568 20.25 -10.43 58.36
C CYS A 568 20.32 -11.91 57.92
N PRO A 569 19.78 -12.86 58.72
CA PRO A 569 19.98 -14.28 58.44
C PRO A 569 19.19 -14.77 57.22
N ASP A 570 19.89 -15.37 56.27
CA ASP A 570 19.32 -16.15 55.18
C ASP A 570 18.60 -17.38 55.74
N LYS A 571 17.36 -17.61 55.28
CA LYS A 571 16.54 -18.75 55.70
C LYS A 571 17.00 -20.05 55.02
N GLU A 572 18.22 -20.52 55.29
CA GLU A 572 18.63 -21.89 54.97
C GLU A 572 19.63 -22.44 56.00
N THR A 573 19.15 -22.81 57.20
CA THR A 573 19.77 -23.89 58.00
C THR A 573 18.80 -24.39 59.06
N GLN A 574 17.76 -25.10 58.62
CA GLN A 574 17.09 -26.13 59.43
C GLN A 574 16.71 -27.29 58.51
N ALA A 575 17.63 -28.23 58.37
CA ALA A 575 17.37 -29.61 57.98
C ALA A 575 18.17 -30.53 58.89
#